data_AF-A0A6B2G8Q8-F1
#
_entry.id   AF-A0A6B2G8Q8-F1
#
_cell.length_a   1.000
_cell.length_b   1.000
_cell.length_c   1.000
_cell.angle_alpha   90.00
_cell.angle_beta   90.00
_cell.angle_gamma   90.00
#
_symmetry.space_group_name_H-M   'P 1'
#
loop_
_entity.id
_entity.type
_entity.pdbx_description
1 polymer ?
#
loop_
_entity_poly.entity_id
_entity_poly.type
_entity_poly.pdbx_seq_one_letter_code
_entity_poly.pdbx_strand_id
1 'polypeptide(L)'
;FLIPLMDAEYAFHYTKEVVVILIREFPSPDEEMKKIVLKVVKQCCSTDGVEPSFIKTDILPEFFRHFWNHRMALDRRNYRQLVETTVEIASKVGASTIINRIVDDLKDENENYRKMVLETIDNVMQSMGASDIDQKLEEQLIDGILYSFQEQTVEDEVLLNGFGTVVNTLSLRTKPYLPQICGTILWRLNNKSVKVRQQAADLISRVAPVMKVC
;
A
#
# COMPACT_ATOMS: atom_id res chain seq x y z
N PHE A 1 15.03 7.40 -22.64
CA PHE A 1 13.63 7.68 -22.26
C PHE A 1 12.87 8.00 -23.53
N LEU A 2 11.89 7.18 -23.92
CA LEU A 2 11.20 7.32 -25.22
C LEU A 2 9.68 7.29 -25.09
N ILE A 3 9.10 6.31 -24.37
CA ILE A 3 7.64 6.12 -24.28
C ILE A 3 6.88 7.35 -23.73
N PRO A 4 7.29 7.99 -22.62
CA PRO A 4 6.57 9.17 -22.12
C PRO A 4 6.69 10.43 -22.99
N LEU A 5 7.54 10.40 -24.04
CA LEU A 5 7.72 11.52 -24.98
C LEU A 5 6.93 11.32 -26.28
N MET A 6 6.21 10.19 -26.41
CA MET A 6 5.41 9.86 -27.59
C MET A 6 3.98 10.38 -27.44
N ASP A 7 3.31 10.61 -28.58
CA ASP A 7 1.86 10.83 -28.59
C ASP A 7 1.12 9.59 -28.08
N ALA A 8 -0.07 9.78 -27.51
CA ALA A 8 -0.83 8.76 -26.80
C ALA A 8 -1.03 7.45 -27.60
N GLU A 9 -1.28 7.54 -28.92
CA GLU A 9 -1.48 6.38 -29.78
C GLU A 9 -0.18 5.55 -29.93
N TYR A 10 0.94 6.21 -30.20
CA TYR A 10 2.25 5.56 -30.31
C TYR A 10 2.72 5.03 -28.96
N ALA A 11 2.52 5.79 -27.88
CA ALA A 11 2.85 5.38 -26.54
C ALA A 11 2.16 4.06 -26.18
N PHE A 12 0.85 3.94 -26.42
CA PHE A 12 0.12 2.71 -26.12
C PHE A 12 0.59 1.52 -26.96
N HIS A 13 0.83 1.72 -28.25
CA HIS A 13 1.36 0.67 -29.14
C HIS A 13 2.69 0.11 -28.62
N TYR A 14 3.66 0.99 -28.35
CA TYR A 14 4.97 0.56 -27.84
C TYR A 14 4.91 0.01 -26.43
N THR A 15 4.04 0.54 -25.56
CA THR A 15 3.83 -0.02 -24.23
C THR A 15 3.39 -1.48 -24.31
N LYS A 16 2.47 -1.84 -25.22
CA LYS A 16 2.06 -3.24 -25.39
C LYS A 16 3.22 -4.16 -25.74
N GLU A 17 4.06 -3.77 -26.68
CA GLU A 17 5.23 -4.57 -27.09
C GLU A 17 6.26 -4.70 -25.97
N VAL A 18 6.55 -3.60 -25.28
CA VAL A 18 7.55 -3.56 -24.21
C VAL A 18 7.07 -4.33 -22.98
N VAL A 19 5.79 -4.29 -22.64
CA VAL A 19 5.22 -4.99 -21.48
C VAL A 19 5.44 -6.50 -21.56
N VAL A 20 5.35 -7.10 -22.75
CA VAL A 20 5.64 -8.54 -22.94
C VAL A 20 7.08 -8.88 -22.53
N ILE A 21 8.03 -8.01 -22.90
CA ILE A 21 9.44 -8.19 -22.54
C ILE A 21 9.62 -7.94 -21.04
N LEU A 22 9.01 -6.90 -20.48
CA LEU A 22 9.10 -6.59 -19.05
C LEU A 22 8.61 -7.76 -18.20
N ILE A 23 7.43 -8.31 -18.51
CA ILE A 23 6.85 -9.44 -17.76
C ILE A 23 7.81 -10.64 -17.75
N ARG A 24 8.48 -10.90 -18.87
CA ARG A 24 9.48 -11.99 -18.96
C ARG A 24 10.68 -11.76 -18.05
N GLU A 25 11.05 -10.51 -17.78
CA GLU A 25 12.16 -10.14 -16.92
C GLU A 25 11.77 -9.94 -15.44
N PHE A 26 10.47 -9.95 -15.10
CA PHE A 26 9.99 -9.87 -13.70
C PHE A 26 10.61 -10.93 -12.76
N PRO A 27 10.74 -12.21 -13.15
CA PRO A 27 11.36 -13.23 -12.29
C PRO A 27 12.89 -13.15 -12.22
N SER A 28 13.54 -12.16 -12.86
CA SER A 28 15.00 -12.05 -12.88
C SER A 28 15.57 -12.01 -11.45
N PRO A 29 16.61 -12.81 -11.15
CA PRO A 29 17.28 -12.77 -9.85
C PRO A 29 18.24 -11.57 -9.71
N ASP A 30 18.53 -10.86 -10.81
CA ASP A 30 19.41 -9.69 -10.81
C ASP A 30 18.69 -8.47 -10.23
N GLU A 31 19.20 -7.98 -9.10
CA GLU A 31 18.65 -6.82 -8.40
C GLU A 31 18.72 -5.54 -9.24
N GLU A 32 19.72 -5.38 -10.12
CA GLU A 32 19.77 -4.20 -10.99
C GLU A 32 18.72 -4.29 -12.10
N MET A 33 18.48 -5.50 -12.63
CA MET A 33 17.39 -5.74 -13.58
C MET A 33 16.03 -5.40 -12.94
N LYS A 34 15.76 -5.86 -11.71
CA LYS A 34 14.50 -5.55 -11.02
C LYS A 34 14.27 -4.04 -10.89
N LYS A 35 15.31 -3.27 -10.53
CA LYS A 35 15.20 -1.81 -10.43
C LYS A 35 14.88 -1.18 -11.77
N ILE A 36 15.54 -1.61 -12.85
CA ILE A 36 15.26 -1.11 -14.20
C ILE A 36 13.82 -1.42 -14.56
N VAL A 37 13.39 -2.66 -14.36
CA VAL A 37 12.05 -3.12 -14.72
C VAL A 37 10.97 -2.38 -13.93
N LEU A 38 11.10 -2.23 -12.60
CA LEU A 38 10.17 -1.45 -11.79
C LEU A 38 10.08 0.01 -12.27
N LYS A 39 11.21 0.61 -12.63
CA LYS A 39 11.23 1.98 -13.17
C LYS A 39 10.50 2.09 -14.51
N VAL A 40 10.68 1.11 -15.41
CA VAL A 40 9.98 1.10 -16.70
C VAL A 40 8.49 0.84 -16.50
N VAL A 41 8.09 -0.07 -15.60
CA VAL A 41 6.68 -0.31 -15.26
C VAL A 41 6.03 0.97 -14.74
N LYS A 42 6.69 1.68 -13.81
CA LYS A 42 6.23 2.98 -13.31
C LYS A 42 5.96 3.96 -14.45
N GLN A 43 6.91 4.10 -15.37
CA GLN A 43 6.81 5.01 -16.51
C GLN A 43 5.67 4.63 -17.47
N CYS A 44 5.57 3.35 -17.83
CA CYS A 44 4.50 2.85 -18.70
C CYS A 44 3.12 3.14 -18.11
N CYS A 45 2.92 2.87 -16.81
CA CYS A 45 1.62 3.10 -16.16
C CYS A 45 1.27 4.59 -16.02
N SER A 46 2.28 5.45 -15.96
CA SER A 46 2.11 6.92 -15.89
C SER A 46 1.89 7.57 -17.25
N THR A 47 2.09 6.84 -18.37
CA THR A 47 2.06 7.45 -19.70
C THR A 47 0.64 7.70 -20.17
N ASP A 48 0.41 8.85 -20.79
CA ASP A 48 -0.87 9.18 -21.41
C ASP A 48 -1.14 8.28 -22.62
N GLY A 49 -2.37 7.77 -22.72
CA GLY A 49 -2.75 6.76 -23.72
C GLY A 49 -2.72 5.32 -23.22
N VAL A 50 -2.02 5.01 -22.12
CA VAL A 50 -2.07 3.67 -21.52
C VAL A 50 -3.37 3.52 -20.72
N GLU A 51 -4.25 2.65 -21.22
CA GLU A 51 -5.57 2.45 -20.63
C GLU A 51 -5.49 1.73 -19.26
N PRO A 52 -6.26 2.18 -18.25
CA PRO A 52 -6.31 1.50 -16.95
C PRO A 52 -6.76 0.03 -17.03
N SER A 53 -7.61 -0.30 -18.00
CA SER A 53 -8.07 -1.68 -18.27
C SER A 53 -6.89 -2.61 -18.57
N PHE A 54 -6.02 -2.21 -19.50
CA PHE A 54 -4.82 -2.94 -19.88
C PHE A 54 -3.86 -3.14 -18.70
N ILE A 55 -3.65 -2.10 -17.88
CA ILE A 55 -2.80 -2.22 -16.68
C ILE A 55 -3.40 -3.28 -15.73
N LYS A 56 -4.71 -3.24 -15.50
CA LYS A 56 -5.42 -4.17 -14.61
C LYS A 56 -5.34 -5.63 -15.07
N THR A 57 -5.39 -5.88 -16.38
CA THR A 57 -5.45 -7.23 -16.95
C THR A 57 -4.08 -7.82 -17.23
N ASP A 58 -3.15 -7.04 -17.77
CA ASP A 58 -1.91 -7.56 -18.34
C ASP A 58 -0.69 -7.32 -17.43
N ILE A 59 -0.69 -6.24 -16.63
CA ILE A 59 0.46 -5.86 -15.82
C ILE A 59 0.28 -6.27 -14.36
N LEU A 60 -0.85 -5.91 -13.74
CA LEU A 60 -1.03 -6.11 -12.30
C LEU A 60 -0.88 -7.57 -11.84
N PRO A 61 -1.45 -8.59 -12.51
CA PRO A 61 -1.33 -9.96 -12.04
C PRO A 61 0.13 -10.41 -11.91
N GLU A 62 0.93 -10.15 -12.94
CA GLU A 62 2.35 -10.54 -12.98
C GLU A 62 3.21 -9.66 -12.07
N PHE A 63 2.87 -8.38 -11.93
CA PHE A 63 3.55 -7.45 -11.03
C PHE A 63 3.42 -7.90 -9.57
N PHE A 64 2.19 -8.14 -9.10
CA PHE A 64 1.98 -8.60 -7.72
C PHE A 64 2.57 -9.99 -7.49
N ARG A 65 2.43 -10.91 -8.44
CA ARG A 65 3.00 -12.26 -8.34
C ARG A 65 4.52 -12.27 -8.12
N HIS A 66 5.25 -11.38 -8.81
CA HIS A 66 6.72 -11.43 -8.82
C HIS A 66 7.37 -10.46 -7.84
N PHE A 67 6.80 -9.27 -7.61
CA PHE A 67 7.42 -8.25 -6.77
C PHE A 67 6.87 -8.19 -5.35
N TRP A 68 5.62 -8.57 -5.11
CA TRP A 68 5.05 -8.54 -3.77
C TRP A 68 5.37 -9.84 -3.01
N ASN A 69 6.59 -9.89 -2.47
CA ASN A 69 7.10 -11.01 -1.69
C ASN A 69 8.01 -10.54 -0.54
N HIS A 70 8.28 -11.45 0.40
CA HIS A 70 9.06 -11.13 1.61
C HIS A 70 10.49 -10.66 1.32
N ARG A 71 11.12 -11.08 0.21
CA ARG A 71 12.50 -10.67 -0.12
C ARG A 71 12.57 -9.18 -0.46
N MET A 72 11.55 -8.68 -1.14
CA MET A 72 11.46 -7.25 -1.50
C MET A 72 11.29 -6.36 -0.26
N ALA A 73 10.70 -6.87 0.82
CA ALA A 73 10.55 -6.14 2.07
C ALA A 73 11.83 -6.08 2.92
N LEU A 74 12.83 -6.94 2.67
CA LEU A 74 14.08 -6.96 3.46
C LEU A 74 15.07 -5.89 3.01
N ASP A 75 15.14 -5.59 1.71
CA ASP A 75 16.04 -4.57 1.18
C ASP A 75 15.32 -3.21 1.10
N ARG A 76 15.88 -2.20 1.76
CA ARG A 76 15.27 -0.86 1.83
C ARG A 76 15.12 -0.17 0.48
N ARG A 77 15.99 -0.43 -0.50
CA ARG A 77 15.91 0.22 -1.82
C ARG A 77 14.80 -0.42 -2.65
N ASN A 78 14.74 -1.75 -2.65
CA ASN A 78 13.68 -2.51 -3.29
C ASN A 78 12.32 -2.19 -2.70
N TYR A 79 12.22 -2.19 -1.37
CA TYR A 79 11.05 -1.76 -0.61
C TYR A 79 10.56 -0.40 -1.12
N ARG A 80 11.43 0.62 -1.07
CA ARG A 80 11.05 1.99 -1.41
C ARG A 80 10.60 2.11 -2.86
N GLN A 81 11.34 1.50 -3.77
CA GLN A 81 11.01 1.55 -5.19
C GLN A 81 9.70 0.83 -5.49
N LEU A 82 9.42 -0.30 -4.83
CA LEU A 82 8.19 -1.05 -5.01
C LEU A 82 6.99 -0.26 -4.48
N VAL A 83 7.09 0.34 -3.29
CA VAL A 83 6.06 1.22 -2.72
C VAL A 83 5.79 2.39 -3.68
N GLU A 84 6.82 3.14 -4.09
CA GLU A 84 6.69 4.28 -4.99
C GLU A 84 6.10 3.90 -6.36
N THR A 85 6.45 2.72 -6.88
CA THR A 85 5.90 2.22 -8.15
C THR A 85 4.44 1.82 -8.00
N THR A 86 4.08 1.16 -6.89
CA THR A 86 2.70 0.71 -6.65
C THR A 86 1.75 1.89 -6.44
N VAL A 87 2.19 2.95 -5.73
CA VAL A 87 1.42 4.20 -5.56
C VAL A 87 1.19 4.89 -6.92
N GLU A 88 2.20 4.90 -7.79
CA GLU A 88 2.04 5.45 -9.14
C GLU A 88 1.06 4.63 -9.99
N ILE A 89 1.10 3.30 -9.88
CA ILE A 89 0.12 2.46 -10.58
C ILE A 89 -1.29 2.75 -10.03
N ALA A 90 -1.43 2.89 -8.72
CA ALA A 90 -2.70 3.21 -8.05
C ALA A 90 -3.33 4.48 -8.61
N SER A 91 -2.53 5.54 -8.86
CA SER A 91 -3.01 6.81 -9.42
C SER A 91 -3.74 6.63 -10.76
N LYS A 92 -3.38 5.60 -11.54
CA LYS A 92 -3.99 5.28 -12.84
C LYS A 92 -5.17 4.29 -12.73
N VAL A 93 -5.08 3.29 -11.85
CA VAL A 93 -6.06 2.18 -11.79
C VAL A 93 -7.10 2.28 -10.67
N GLY A 94 -6.94 3.21 -9.73
CA GLY A 94 -7.77 3.40 -8.55
C GLY A 94 -7.17 2.78 -7.29
N ALA A 95 -7.41 3.41 -6.13
CA ALA A 95 -6.91 2.99 -4.84
C ALA A 95 -7.48 1.62 -4.44
N SER A 96 -8.81 1.46 -4.58
CA SER A 96 -9.51 0.21 -4.27
C SER A 96 -8.97 -0.99 -5.06
N THR A 97 -8.56 -0.79 -6.32
CA THR A 97 -7.97 -1.86 -7.14
C THR A 97 -6.66 -2.38 -6.56
N ILE A 98 -5.82 -1.49 -6.03
CA ILE A 98 -4.51 -1.84 -5.46
C ILE A 98 -4.67 -2.38 -4.05
N ILE A 99 -5.44 -1.70 -3.19
CA ILE A 99 -5.62 -2.08 -1.79
C ILE A 99 -6.27 -3.47 -1.69
N ASN A 100 -7.27 -3.80 -2.53
CA ASN A 100 -7.87 -5.15 -2.57
C ASN A 100 -6.85 -6.27 -2.80
N ARG A 101 -5.72 -5.99 -3.44
CA ARG A 101 -4.70 -7.01 -3.76
C ARG A 101 -3.73 -7.27 -2.62
N ILE A 102 -3.64 -6.36 -1.65
CA ILE A 102 -2.63 -6.41 -0.57
C ILE A 102 -3.25 -6.31 0.84
N VAL A 103 -4.55 -6.05 0.96
CA VAL A 103 -5.18 -5.87 2.28
C VAL A 103 -5.05 -7.11 3.17
N ASP A 104 -5.18 -8.31 2.59
CA ASP A 104 -5.06 -9.56 3.34
C ASP A 104 -3.61 -9.79 3.84
N ASP A 105 -2.62 -9.21 3.15
CA ASP A 105 -1.19 -9.28 3.53
C ASP A 105 -0.86 -8.42 4.76
N LEU A 106 -1.77 -7.54 5.21
CA LEU A 106 -1.65 -6.89 6.53
C LEU A 106 -1.67 -7.90 7.69
N LYS A 107 -2.00 -9.16 7.42
CA LYS A 107 -1.99 -10.25 8.39
C LYS A 107 -0.90 -11.29 8.16
N ASP A 108 0.04 -11.01 7.25
CA ASP A 108 1.19 -11.89 7.00
C ASP A 108 2.06 -12.06 8.25
N GLU A 109 2.69 -13.22 8.43
CA GLU A 109 3.55 -13.51 9.59
C GLU A 109 4.81 -12.62 9.63
N ASN A 110 5.31 -12.20 8.47
CA ASN A 110 6.50 -11.37 8.31
C ASN A 110 6.20 -9.89 8.57
N GLU A 111 6.73 -9.37 9.69
CA GLU A 111 6.51 -7.98 10.09
C GLU A 111 7.04 -6.95 9.08
N ASN A 112 8.19 -7.19 8.44
CA ASN A 112 8.71 -6.25 7.44
C ASN A 112 7.81 -6.18 6.21
N TYR A 113 7.21 -7.31 5.83
CA TYR A 113 6.24 -7.37 4.74
C TYR A 113 4.94 -6.64 5.12
N ARG A 114 4.40 -6.85 6.33
CA ARG A 114 3.25 -6.08 6.83
C ARG A 114 3.51 -4.56 6.81
N LYS A 115 4.73 -4.13 7.19
CA LYS A 115 5.13 -2.71 7.12
C LYS A 115 5.10 -2.18 5.69
N MET A 116 5.63 -2.95 4.73
CA MET A 116 5.61 -2.58 3.31
C MET A 116 4.19 -2.44 2.76
N VAL A 117 3.32 -3.39 3.11
CA VAL A 117 1.89 -3.36 2.75
C VAL A 117 1.25 -2.10 3.34
N LEU A 118 1.42 -1.86 4.63
CA LEU A 118 0.78 -0.74 5.30
C LEU A 118 1.30 0.60 4.81
N GLU A 119 2.60 0.76 4.57
CA GLU A 119 3.15 2.00 3.99
C GLU A 119 2.61 2.25 2.60
N THR A 120 2.38 1.20 1.81
CA THR A 120 1.75 1.34 0.50
C THR A 120 0.30 1.79 0.62
N ILE A 121 -0.47 1.18 1.53
CA ILE A 121 -1.86 1.58 1.79
C ILE A 121 -1.93 3.01 2.30
N ASP A 122 -1.04 3.40 3.23
CA ASP A 122 -0.89 4.76 3.74
C ASP A 122 -0.70 5.75 2.59
N ASN A 123 0.32 5.55 1.77
CA ASN A 123 0.63 6.44 0.64
C ASN A 123 -0.49 6.50 -0.41
N VAL A 124 -1.13 5.36 -0.72
CA VAL A 124 -2.28 5.33 -1.66
C VAL A 124 -3.47 6.11 -1.09
N MET A 125 -3.81 5.91 0.18
CA MET A 125 -4.94 6.59 0.82
C MET A 125 -4.68 8.08 1.07
N GLN A 126 -3.44 8.48 1.35
CA GLN A 126 -3.06 9.90 1.44
C GLN A 126 -3.23 10.60 0.08
N SER A 127 -2.87 9.92 -1.02
CA SER A 127 -2.93 10.47 -2.37
C SER A 127 -4.34 10.53 -2.94
N MET A 128 -5.14 9.48 -2.71
CA MET A 128 -6.40 9.25 -3.43
C MET A 128 -7.65 9.31 -2.55
N GLY A 129 -7.50 9.31 -1.23
CA GLY A 129 -8.61 9.21 -0.29
C GLY A 129 -9.20 7.80 -0.19
N ALA A 130 -10.45 7.72 0.27
CA ALA A 130 -11.19 6.46 0.47
C ALA A 130 -12.54 6.42 -0.29
N SER A 131 -12.74 7.26 -1.29
CA SER A 131 -14.04 7.36 -1.98
C SER A 131 -14.41 6.11 -2.78
N ASP A 132 -13.43 5.36 -3.29
CA ASP A 132 -13.62 4.14 -4.07
C ASP A 132 -13.52 2.85 -3.22
N ILE A 133 -13.33 2.97 -1.91
CA ILE A 133 -13.28 1.86 -0.95
C ILE A 133 -14.71 1.50 -0.56
N ASP A 134 -15.13 0.26 -0.84
CA ASP A 134 -16.44 -0.24 -0.43
C ASP A 134 -16.45 -0.70 1.04
N GLN A 135 -17.63 -1.09 1.55
CA GLN A 135 -17.77 -1.48 2.96
C GLN A 135 -16.95 -2.74 3.28
N LYS A 136 -16.88 -3.70 2.36
CA LYS A 136 -16.14 -4.94 2.59
C LYS A 136 -14.64 -4.67 2.72
N LEU A 137 -14.07 -3.88 1.81
CA LEU A 137 -12.66 -3.52 1.86
C LEU A 137 -12.35 -2.65 3.08
N GLU A 138 -13.27 -1.78 3.49
CA GLU A 138 -13.17 -1.03 4.74
C GLU A 138 -13.05 -1.93 5.97
N GLU A 139 -13.93 -2.94 6.09
CA GLU A 139 -13.88 -3.91 7.20
C GLU A 139 -12.54 -4.67 7.20
N GLN A 140 -12.07 -5.12 6.03
CA GLN A 140 -10.77 -5.79 5.88
C GLN A 140 -9.60 -4.88 6.25
N LEU A 141 -9.65 -3.60 5.87
CA LEU A 141 -8.63 -2.62 6.22
C LEU A 141 -8.53 -2.42 7.72
N ILE A 142 -9.67 -2.19 8.39
CA ILE A 142 -9.71 -1.98 9.84
C ILE A 142 -9.18 -3.21 10.59
N ASP A 143 -9.62 -4.39 10.20
CA ASP A 143 -9.18 -5.66 10.79
C ASP A 143 -7.67 -5.91 10.55
N GLY A 144 -7.19 -5.64 9.33
CA GLY A 144 -5.77 -5.75 8.95
C GLY A 144 -4.86 -4.79 9.73
N ILE A 145 -5.21 -3.51 9.83
CA ILE A 145 -4.38 -2.53 10.57
C ILE A 145 -4.38 -2.81 12.07
N LEU A 146 -5.49 -3.29 12.63
CA LEU A 146 -5.57 -3.68 14.04
C LEU A 146 -4.63 -4.84 14.34
N TYR A 147 -4.68 -5.88 13.50
CA TYR A 147 -3.78 -7.03 13.62
C TYR A 147 -2.31 -6.61 13.48
N SER A 148 -1.97 -5.89 12.41
CA SER A 148 -0.61 -5.39 12.17
C SER A 148 -0.06 -4.57 13.34
N PHE A 149 -0.89 -3.72 13.96
CA PHE A 149 -0.50 -2.88 15.08
C PHE A 149 -0.39 -3.66 16.40
N GLN A 150 -1.15 -4.73 16.60
CA GLN A 150 -1.06 -5.58 17.78
C GLN A 150 0.18 -6.48 17.74
N GLU A 151 0.46 -7.07 16.58
CA GLU A 151 1.52 -8.08 16.37
C GLU A 151 2.91 -7.48 16.08
N GLN A 152 3.11 -6.18 16.30
CA GLN A 152 4.42 -5.56 16.12
C GLN A 152 5.38 -5.96 17.25
N THR A 153 6.58 -6.41 16.88
CA THR A 153 7.63 -6.77 17.84
C THR A 153 8.33 -5.55 18.43
N VAL A 154 8.44 -4.48 17.63
CA VAL A 154 9.04 -3.20 18.01
C VAL A 154 8.11 -2.07 17.56
N GLU A 155 8.00 -1.02 18.37
CA GLU A 155 7.21 0.15 18.02
C GLU A 155 7.79 0.84 16.77
N ASP A 156 7.00 0.87 15.71
CA ASP A 156 7.38 1.44 14.41
C ASP A 156 6.48 2.62 14.02
N GLU A 157 7.08 3.68 13.49
CA GLU A 157 6.34 4.85 13.02
C GLU A 157 5.50 4.55 11.79
N VAL A 158 5.90 3.62 10.91
CA VAL A 158 5.12 3.22 9.73
C VAL A 158 3.76 2.66 10.15
N LEU A 159 3.75 1.79 11.16
CA LEU A 159 2.51 1.22 11.71
C LEU A 159 1.61 2.28 12.33
N LEU A 160 2.20 3.24 13.03
CA LEU A 160 1.49 4.34 13.65
C LEU A 160 0.93 5.34 12.62
N ASN A 161 1.71 5.65 11.56
CA ASN A 161 1.32 6.52 10.44
C ASN A 161 0.18 5.89 9.65
N GLY A 162 0.35 4.66 9.17
CA GLY A 162 -0.66 3.96 8.39
C GLY A 162 -1.98 3.79 9.15
N PHE A 163 -1.94 3.43 10.44
CA PHE A 163 -3.16 3.35 11.24
C PHE A 163 -3.89 4.69 11.32
N GLY A 164 -3.15 5.76 11.64
CA GLY A 164 -3.69 7.11 11.71
C GLY A 164 -4.31 7.55 10.38
N THR A 165 -3.62 7.33 9.27
CA THR A 165 -4.12 7.68 7.94
C THR A 165 -5.39 6.93 7.61
N VAL A 166 -5.43 5.60 7.76
CA VAL A 166 -6.62 4.81 7.42
C VAL A 166 -7.84 5.32 8.19
N VAL A 167 -7.71 5.56 9.50
CA VAL A 167 -8.78 6.11 10.34
C VAL A 167 -9.19 7.52 9.90
N ASN A 168 -8.23 8.42 9.68
CA ASN A 168 -8.54 9.80 9.28
C ASN A 168 -9.19 9.88 7.90
N THR A 169 -8.74 9.06 6.95
CA THR A 169 -9.25 9.03 5.58
C THR A 169 -10.64 8.39 5.50
N LEU A 170 -10.94 7.37 6.32
CA LEU A 170 -12.29 6.81 6.45
C LEU A 170 -13.25 7.75 7.20
N SER A 171 -12.73 8.57 8.12
CA SER A 171 -13.47 9.62 8.82
C SER A 171 -14.73 9.08 9.51
N LEU A 172 -15.92 9.62 9.23
CA LEU A 172 -17.20 9.19 9.79
C LEU A 172 -17.50 7.70 9.59
N ARG A 173 -16.94 7.09 8.53
CA ARG A 173 -17.07 5.64 8.28
C ARG A 173 -16.40 4.81 9.36
N THR A 174 -15.45 5.37 10.12
CA THR A 174 -14.77 4.66 11.21
C THR A 174 -15.66 4.45 12.46
N LYS A 175 -16.80 5.16 12.56
CA LYS A 175 -17.67 5.14 13.75
C LYS A 175 -18.02 3.73 14.28
N PRO A 176 -18.40 2.74 13.45
CA PRO A 176 -18.73 1.40 13.94
C PRO A 176 -17.55 0.66 14.58
N TYR A 177 -16.31 1.00 14.20
CA TYR A 177 -15.10 0.30 14.66
C TYR A 177 -14.41 1.00 15.83
N LEU A 178 -14.80 2.23 16.17
CA LEU A 178 -14.23 2.98 17.29
C LEU A 178 -14.21 2.20 18.61
N PRO A 179 -15.25 1.44 19.00
CA PRO A 179 -15.19 0.62 20.21
C PRO A 179 -14.02 -0.38 20.20
N GLN A 180 -13.78 -1.04 19.07
CA GLN A 180 -12.69 -2.01 18.91
C GLN A 180 -11.33 -1.31 18.91
N ILE A 181 -11.19 -0.21 18.16
CA ILE A 181 -9.97 0.60 18.10
C ILE A 181 -9.61 1.11 19.50
N CYS A 182 -10.56 1.72 20.22
CA CYS A 182 -10.36 2.20 21.58
C CYS A 182 -10.03 1.07 22.55
N GLY A 183 -10.67 -0.11 22.41
CA GLY A 183 -10.34 -1.31 23.19
C GLY A 183 -8.88 -1.73 23.02
N THR A 184 -8.39 -1.79 21.78
CA THR A 184 -6.99 -2.11 21.47
C THR A 184 -6.03 -1.06 22.04
N ILE A 185 -6.34 0.22 21.88
CA ILE A 185 -5.53 1.32 22.44
C ILE A 185 -5.46 1.23 23.97
N LEU A 186 -6.60 1.03 24.65
CA LEU A 186 -6.68 0.92 26.10
C LEU A 186 -5.88 -0.29 26.61
N TRP A 187 -5.95 -1.42 25.91
CA TRP A 187 -5.15 -2.60 26.25
C TRP A 187 -3.64 -2.31 26.15
N ARG A 188 -3.19 -1.65 25.07
CA ARG A 188 -1.77 -1.27 24.90
C ARG A 188 -1.30 -0.21 25.89
N LEU A 189 -2.16 0.73 26.30
CA LEU A 189 -1.85 1.71 27.35
C LEU A 189 -1.55 1.08 28.72
N ASN A 190 -2.02 -0.14 28.97
CA ASN A 190 -1.75 -0.88 30.21
C ASN A 190 -0.56 -1.85 30.08
N ASN A 191 0.18 -1.82 28.96
CA ASN A 191 1.33 -2.70 28.74
C ASN A 191 2.48 -2.38 29.72
N LYS A 192 3.30 -3.38 30.06
CA LYS A 192 4.48 -3.19 30.93
C LYS A 192 5.54 -2.30 30.29
N SER A 193 5.72 -2.39 28.98
CA SER A 193 6.68 -1.60 28.21
C SER A 193 6.24 -0.13 28.14
N VAL A 194 7.13 0.77 28.55
CA VAL A 194 6.89 2.23 28.46
C VAL A 194 6.75 2.67 26.99
N LYS A 195 7.51 2.06 26.07
CA LYS A 195 7.48 2.39 24.65
C LYS A 195 6.14 2.04 24.01
N VAL A 196 5.58 0.86 24.31
CA VAL A 196 4.24 0.46 23.87
C VAL A 196 3.18 1.47 24.32
N ARG A 197 3.25 1.90 25.59
CA ARG A 197 2.31 2.88 26.13
C ARG A 197 2.43 4.25 25.46
N GLN A 198 3.66 4.69 25.19
CA GLN A 198 3.91 5.93 24.45
C GLN A 198 3.27 5.87 23.05
N GLN A 199 3.55 4.80 22.27
CA GLN A 199 2.99 4.65 20.93
C GLN A 199 1.45 4.58 20.94
N ALA A 200 0.84 3.98 21.96
CA ALA A 200 -0.61 3.99 22.13
C ALA A 200 -1.16 5.41 22.38
N ALA A 201 -0.47 6.23 23.18
CA ALA A 201 -0.82 7.63 23.40
C ALA A 201 -0.63 8.49 22.13
N ASP A 202 0.41 8.21 21.35
CA ASP A 202 0.63 8.87 20.06
C ASP A 202 -0.48 8.50 19.06
N LEU A 203 -0.96 7.26 19.09
CA LEU A 203 -2.09 6.84 18.26
C LEU A 203 -3.37 7.60 18.62
N ILE A 204 -3.66 7.77 19.92
CA ILE A 204 -4.78 8.59 20.39
C ILE A 204 -4.71 9.99 19.78
N SER A 205 -3.52 10.62 19.83
CA SER A 205 -3.34 11.98 19.31
C SER A 205 -3.66 12.07 17.81
N ARG A 206 -3.42 11.00 17.05
CA ARG A 206 -3.68 10.93 15.61
C ARG A 206 -5.13 10.64 15.24
N VAL A 207 -5.86 9.89 16.07
CA VAL A 207 -7.26 9.51 15.81
C VAL A 207 -8.28 10.38 16.55
N ALA A 208 -7.84 11.21 17.51
CA ALA A 208 -8.68 12.12 18.27
C ALA A 208 -9.58 13.04 17.40
N PRO A 209 -9.12 13.58 16.25
CA PRO A 209 -9.99 14.36 15.37
C PRO A 209 -11.22 13.58 14.88
N VAL A 210 -11.03 12.32 14.49
CA VAL A 210 -12.12 11.44 14.05
C VAL A 210 -13.02 11.07 15.22
N MET A 211 -12.45 10.72 16.37
CA MET A 211 -13.22 10.39 17.57
C MET A 211 -14.13 11.55 18.02
N LYS A 212 -13.72 12.80 17.81
CA LYS A 212 -14.51 13.98 18.17
C LYS A 212 -15.71 14.19 17.23
N VAL A 213 -15.57 13.81 15.96
CA VAL A 213 -16.58 14.08 14.91
C VAL A 213 -17.60 12.94 14.80
N CYS A 214 -17.22 11.72 15.16
CA CYS A 214 -18.09 10.54 15.21
C CYS A 214 -19.04 10.53 16.41
#